data_AF-A0A3B8WYU1-F1
#
_entry.id   AF-A0A3B8WYU1-F1
#
_cell.length_a   1.000
_cell.length_b   1.000
_cell.length_c   1.000
_cell.angle_alpha   90.00
_cell.angle_beta   90.00
_cell.angle_gamma   90.00
#
_symmetry.space_group_name_H-M   'P 1'
#
loop_
_entity.id
_entity.type
_entity.pdbx_description
1 polymer ?
#
loop_
_entity_poly.entity_id
_entity_poly.type
_entity_poly.pdbx_seq_one_letter_code
_entity_poly.pdbx_strand_id
1 'polypeptide(L)' 'MTHEEMVRRADEIGQASVPLIPEAERAGGFGAELRDAVHAAEIHKLLRPKRYGGFGMGP' A
#
# COMPACT_ATOMS: atom_id res chain seq x y z
N MET A 1 10.76 -11.04 -0.49
CA MET A 1 9.34 -10.70 -0.26
C MET A 1 8.54 -11.97 -0.15
N THR A 2 7.87 -12.20 0.98
CA THR A 2 6.97 -13.34 1.21
C THR A 2 5.52 -12.85 1.19
N HIS A 3 4.57 -13.79 1.09
CA HIS A 3 3.14 -13.45 1.17
C HIS A 3 2.80 -12.81 2.52
N GLU A 4 3.27 -13.38 3.63
CA GLU A 4 3.05 -12.87 4.99
C GLU A 4 3.58 -11.46 5.19
N GLU A 5 4.77 -11.17 4.68
CA GLU A 5 5.38 -9.83 4.75
C GLU A 5 4.54 -8.80 3.99
N MET A 6 3.92 -9.20 2.89
CA MET A 6 3.04 -8.34 2.10
C MET A 6 1.71 -8.08 2.81
N VAL A 7 1.15 -9.11 3.46
CA VAL A 7 -0.04 -8.96 4.30
C VAL A 7 0.24 -8.02 5.47
N ARG A 8 1.39 -8.17 6.14
CA ARG A 8 1.81 -7.26 7.23
C ARG A 8 1.88 -5.81 6.77
N ARG A 9 2.49 -5.54 5.61
CA ARG A 9 2.56 -4.18 5.04
C ARG A 9 1.18 -3.61 4.69
N ALA A 10 0.28 -4.44 4.17
CA ALA A 10 -1.09 -4.03 3.88
C ALA A 10 -1.82 -3.61 5.16
N ASP A 11 -1.65 -4.38 6.25
CA ASP A 11 -2.23 -4.08 7.55
C ASP A 11 -1.69 -2.76 8.12
N GLU A 12 -0.38 -2.54 8.05
CA GLU A 12 0.25 -1.29 8.51
C GLU A 12 -0.27 -0.05 7.76
N ILE A 13 -0.43 -0.14 6.44
CA ILE A 13 -1.06 0.93 5.64
C ILE A 13 -2.51 1.14 6.05
N GLY A 14 -3.25 0.04 6.26
CA GLY A 14 -4.63 0.07 6.75
C GLY A 14 -4.75 0.84 8.06
N GLN A 15 -3.96 0.46 9.06
CA GLN A 15 -3.91 1.13 10.37
C GLN A 15 -3.53 2.62 10.24
N ALA A 16 -2.54 2.94 9.41
CA ALA A 16 -2.12 4.33 9.15
C ALA A 16 -3.21 5.17 8.47
N SER A 17 -4.09 4.54 7.69
CA SER A 17 -5.18 5.24 6.99
C SER A 17 -6.35 5.62 7.91
N VAL A 18 -6.61 4.85 8.98
CA VAL A 18 -7.74 5.05 9.90
C VAL A 18 -7.87 6.49 10.40
N PRO A 19 -6.83 7.13 10.96
CA PRO A 19 -6.95 8.51 11.44
C PRO A 19 -7.13 9.54 10.31
N LEU A 20 -6.81 9.18 9.06
CA LEU A 20 -6.86 10.06 7.90
C LEU A 20 -8.21 10.04 7.18
N ILE A 21 -9.08 9.07 7.49
CA ILE A 21 -10.39 8.89 6.84
C ILE A 21 -11.24 10.16 6.86
N PRO A 22 -11.43 10.86 8.00
CA PRO A 22 -12.32 12.04 8.03
C PRO A 22 -11.86 13.15 7.07
N GLU A 23 -10.55 13.38 6.99
CA GLU A 23 -10.00 14.38 6.07
C GLU A 23 -10.10 13.91 4.62
N ALA A 24 -9.85 12.63 4.36
CA ALA A 24 -9.93 12.05 3.03
C ALA A 24 -11.36 12.12 2.46
N GLU A 25 -12.38 11.86 3.28
CA GLU A 25 -13.79 12.01 2.87
C GLU A 25 -14.12 13.46 2.51
N ARG A 26 -13.62 14.43 3.30
CA ARG A 26 -13.82 15.85 3.04
C ARG A 26 -13.10 16.33 1.78
N ALA A 27 -11.88 15.85 1.54
CA ALA A 27 -11.02 16.26 0.44
C ALA A 27 -11.28 15.48 -0.87
N GLY A 28 -12.07 14.41 -0.81
CA GLY A 28 -12.34 13.52 -1.96
C GLY A 28 -11.23 12.51 -2.23
N GLY A 29 -10.35 12.24 -1.27
CA GLY A 29 -9.29 11.25 -1.39
C GLY A 29 -8.20 11.38 -0.32
N PHE A 30 -7.37 10.34 -0.20
CA PHE A 30 -6.24 10.35 0.72
C PHE A 30 -5.12 11.28 0.25
N GLY A 31 -4.46 11.92 1.23
CA GLY A 31 -3.35 12.84 1.00
C GLY A 31 -2.02 12.15 0.66
N ALA A 32 -1.00 12.99 0.45
CA ALA A 32 0.36 12.55 0.10
C ALA A 32 0.99 11.59 1.12
N GLU A 33 0.68 11.76 2.41
CA GLU A 33 1.21 10.93 3.49
C GLU A 33 0.90 9.43 3.27
N LEU A 34 -0.37 9.09 3.02
CA LEU A 34 -0.75 7.69 2.80
C LEU A 34 -0.20 7.16 1.47
N ARG A 35 -0.15 8.01 0.43
CA ARG A 35 0.51 7.66 -0.83
C ARG A 35 1.97 7.28 -0.60
N ASP A 36 2.70 8.09 0.16
CA ASP A 36 4.12 7.88 0.40
C ASP A 36 4.36 6.60 1.22
N ALA A 37 3.48 6.29 2.17
CA ALA A 37 3.47 4.99 2.87
C ALA A 37 3.26 3.79 1.92
N VAL A 38 2.29 3.89 1.00
CA VAL A 38 2.05 2.87 -0.05
C VAL A 38 3.27 2.68 -0.96
N HIS A 39 3.95 3.77 -1.30
CA HIS A 39 5.16 3.74 -2.12
C HIS A 39 6.34 3.10 -1.37
N ALA A 40 6.56 3.47 -0.11
CA ALA A 40 7.60 2.90 0.74
C ALA A 40 7.39 1.39 1.00
N ALA A 41 6.14 0.96 1.16
CA ALA A 41 5.79 -0.45 1.28
C ALA A 41 5.90 -1.24 -0.04
N GLU A 42 6.03 -0.53 -1.17
CA GLU A 42 6.06 -1.07 -2.53
C GLU A 42 4.83 -1.92 -2.90
N ILE A 43 3.69 -1.72 -2.22
CA ILE A 43 2.49 -2.55 -2.40
C ILE A 43 1.95 -2.48 -3.83
N HIS A 44 2.10 -1.32 -4.48
CA HIS A 44 1.74 -1.09 -5.88
C HIS A 44 2.55 -1.97 -6.88
N LYS A 45 3.58 -2.69 -6.41
CA LYS A 45 4.38 -3.64 -7.20
C LYS A 45 3.99 -5.11 -6.97
N LEU A 46 2.95 -5.38 -6.17
CA LEU A 46 2.48 -6.73 -5.82
C LEU A 46 2.33 -7.66 -7.04
N LEU A 47 1.51 -7.24 -8.00
CA LEU A 47 1.18 -8.02 -9.20
C LEU A 47 2.19 -7.84 -10.33
N ARG A 48 3.13 -6.88 -10.19
CA ARG A 48 4.10 -6.59 -11.24
C ARG A 48 5.06 -7.79 -11.37
N PRO A 49 5.33 -8.29 -12.58
CA PRO A 49 6.29 -9.38 -12.78
C PRO A 49 7.68 -9.07 -12.23
N LYS A 50 8.38 -10.10 -11.71
CA LYS A 50 9.74 -9.96 -11.15
C LYS A 50 10.74 -9.36 -12.13
N ARG A 51 10.65 -9.72 -13.42
CA ARG A 51 11.52 -9.16 -14.49
C ARG A 51 11.40 -7.64 -14.67
N TYR A 52 10.33 -7.02 -14.16
CA TYR A 52 10.12 -5.58 -14.19
C TYR A 52 10.24 -4.93 -12.79
N GLY A 53 10.90 -5.61 -11.85
CA GLY A 53 11.13 -5.13 -10.49
C GLY A 53 9.89 -5.18 -9.60
N GLY A 54 8.96 -6.11 -9.84
CA GLY A 54 7.82 -6.38 -8.97
C GLY A 54 7.92 -7.68 -8.20
N PHE A 55 6.84 -8.08 -7.53
CA PHE A 55 6.83 -9.28 -6.68
C PHE A 55 6.21 -10.50 -7.37
N GLY A 56 5.41 -10.31 -8.43
CA GLY A 56 4.78 -11.37 -9.19
C GLY A 56 3.85 -12.26 -8.34
N MET A 57 3.22 -11.69 -7.31
CA MET A 57 2.30 -12.40 -6.40
C MET A 57 0.86 -12.36 -6.95
N GLY A 58 0.70 -12.75 -8.21
CA GLY A 58 -0.62 -12.98 -8.81
C GLY A 58 -1.20 -14.33 -8.39
N PRO A 59 -2.48 -14.59 -8.72
CA PRO A 59 -3.11 -15.90 -8.54
C PRO A 59 -2.38 -17.03 -9.29
#